data_AF-A0A935MAK1-F1
#
_entry.id   AF-A0A935MAK1-F1
#
_cell.length_a   1.000
_cell.length_b   1.000
_cell.length_c   1.000
_cell.angle_alpha   90.00
_cell.angle_beta   90.00
_cell.angle_gamma   90.00
#
_symmetry.space_group_name_H-M   'P 1'
#
loop_
_entity.id
_entity.type
_entity.pdbx_description
1 polymer ?
#
loop_
_entity_poly.entity_id
_entity_poly.type
_entity_poly.pdbx_seq_one_letter_code
_entity_poly.pdbx_strand_id
1 'polypeptide(L)'
;MPFEEARELVRGLKLNSTIDWRNYTKTSLKPFDIPSFPQRVYDKEWLSMGDWLGTYRIADQLKEYRSFEEARAFVHLLNLKNQADWIDYCKSPKFPTDIPKNPNQTYKDKGWNGMGDWIGTYTIAPNLRNYREFNLARKYVHSLNLKNRKEWNNYYESGKMPADIPMTPNVVYKDSGWKSMGDWLGTDFVATYMREYLPFLEARKYIHSLKFNSNADWLVFCKSGKKPSNIPAKPGDVYHNFGWKSLGDWLGTNTISNANKEFKSFNEAREFVHSLKLKSQKDWRLYCKSGKKPDYIPSDPHHVYKNSGWISNGDWLGTGRVADKYRVYLPFEDAREYARALKFKNQIEWQEYCKSGKKPDNIPYSPSDAYKGKGFAGIADFLGYGNAKPDQLLSFHEAKKYLKKYGFKNQKEFIEAKKGNKITNRIPVLADRKYKDQGWAGWGDFLGSGNVGKYNDLMPFEEAREYAQKLGFKTADEWKDFMRSKKKPANIPVSPMVPYKDKWKGWGDFLGTGKIADMNKVYLPFKEAREFARKLGIKSTTEWKLLHKSKNKPNSIPVNADRRYKNEGWLGWKDFLGNK
;
A
#
# COMPACT_ATOMS: atom_id res chain seq x y z
N MET A 1 54.43 74.22 68.05
CA MET A 1 53.32 73.28 67.79
C MET A 1 53.85 72.00 67.12
N PRO A 2 53.40 70.79 67.50
CA PRO A 2 53.73 69.53 66.81
C PRO A 2 53.34 69.52 65.32
N PHE A 3 54.02 68.73 64.49
CA PHE A 3 53.85 68.76 63.03
C PHE A 3 52.40 68.52 62.58
N GLU A 4 51.74 67.47 63.09
CA GLU A 4 50.39 67.11 62.67
C GLU A 4 49.32 68.13 63.10
N GLU A 5 49.44 68.68 64.32
CA GLU A 5 48.56 69.76 64.78
C GLU A 5 48.73 71.03 63.94
N ALA A 6 49.98 71.39 63.64
CA ALA A 6 50.27 72.54 62.79
C ALA A 6 49.82 72.31 61.34
N ARG A 7 49.95 71.09 60.82
CA ARG A 7 49.53 70.72 59.47
C ARG A 7 48.01 70.78 59.31
N GLU A 8 47.25 70.25 60.28
CA GLU A 8 45.78 70.32 60.25
C GLU A 8 45.28 71.76 60.33
N LEU A 9 45.87 72.59 61.19
CA LEU A 9 45.52 74.02 61.27
C LEU A 9 45.80 74.73 59.93
N VAL A 10 46.97 74.49 59.33
CA VAL A 10 47.34 75.11 58.06
C VAL A 10 46.44 74.66 56.90
N ARG A 11 46.03 73.39 56.88
CA ARG A 11 45.04 72.87 55.91
C ARG A 11 43.67 73.55 56.06
N GLY A 12 43.28 73.88 57.28
CA GLY A 12 42.06 74.65 57.57
C GLY A 12 42.03 76.04 56.95
N LEU A 13 43.20 76.64 56.67
CA LEU A 13 43.32 77.97 56.05
C LEU A 13 43.03 77.99 54.55
N LYS A 14 42.97 76.82 53.89
CA LYS A 14 42.70 76.66 52.45
C LYS A 14 43.61 77.50 51.53
N LEU A 15 44.89 77.63 51.90
CA LEU A 15 45.89 78.34 51.10
C LEU A 15 46.34 77.46 49.92
N ASN A 16 46.40 78.03 48.71
CA ASN A 16 46.56 77.24 47.48
C ASN A 16 47.97 77.28 46.89
N SER A 17 48.86 78.08 47.46
CA SER A 17 50.22 78.25 46.96
C SER A 17 51.24 78.58 48.06
N THR A 18 52.51 78.32 47.77
CA THR A 18 53.64 78.74 48.60
C THR A 18 53.69 80.26 48.80
N ILE A 19 53.17 81.04 47.84
CA ILE A 19 53.08 82.50 47.93
C ILE A 19 52.03 82.89 48.97
N ASP A 20 50.86 82.25 48.96
CA ASP A 20 49.80 82.48 49.94
C ASP A 20 50.29 82.15 51.35
N TRP A 21 51.04 81.05 51.51
CA TRP A 21 51.71 80.72 52.78
C TRP A 21 52.71 81.80 53.23
N ARG A 22 53.56 82.28 52.32
CA ARG A 22 54.54 83.33 52.62
C ARG A 22 53.87 84.66 52.97
N ASN A 23 52.72 84.97 52.36
CA ASN A 23 51.98 86.18 52.69
C ASN A 23 51.25 86.03 54.03
N TYR A 24 50.59 84.91 54.26
CA TYR A 24 49.93 84.58 55.54
C TYR A 24 50.91 84.69 56.71
N THR A 25 52.12 84.16 56.56
CA THR A 25 53.14 84.16 57.62
C THR A 25 53.67 85.55 58.01
N LYS A 26 53.39 86.58 57.19
CA LYS A 26 53.70 87.98 57.49
C LYS A 26 52.54 88.74 58.15
N THR A 27 51.35 88.13 58.23
CA THR A 27 50.19 88.74 58.86
C THR A 27 50.24 88.58 60.38
N SER A 28 49.56 89.48 61.10
CA SER A 28 49.35 89.34 62.55
C SER A 28 48.42 88.17 62.92
N LEU A 29 47.80 87.51 61.93
CA LEU A 29 46.90 86.38 62.13
C LEU A 29 47.64 85.04 62.29
N LYS A 30 48.94 84.98 61.96
CA LYS A 30 49.74 83.75 62.12
C LYS A 30 49.96 83.47 63.62
N PRO A 31 49.53 82.30 64.15
CA PRO A 31 49.90 81.88 65.50
C PRO A 31 51.42 81.87 65.71
N PHE A 32 51.88 82.32 66.88
CA PHE A 32 53.31 82.46 67.16
C PHE A 32 54.06 81.11 67.10
N ASP A 33 53.37 80.04 67.48
CA ASP A 33 53.85 78.66 67.59
C ASP A 33 53.87 77.87 66.27
N ILE A 34 53.45 78.48 65.16
CA ILE A 34 53.56 77.94 63.81
C ILE A 34 54.79 78.53 63.10
N PRO A 35 55.76 77.71 62.66
CA PRO A 35 56.98 78.20 62.03
C PRO A 35 56.71 78.76 60.62
N SER A 36 57.32 79.90 60.29
CA SER A 36 57.22 80.48 58.94
C SER A 36 57.95 79.67 57.87
N PHE A 37 58.95 78.88 58.28
CA PHE A 37 59.72 77.95 57.44
C PHE A 37 59.58 76.52 57.97
N PRO A 38 58.40 75.90 57.80
CA PRO A 38 58.10 74.59 58.38
C PRO A 38 59.07 73.49 57.92
N GLN A 39 59.60 73.57 56.70
CA GLN A 39 60.59 72.62 56.17
C GLN A 39 61.91 72.58 56.93
N ARG A 40 62.23 73.62 57.72
CA ARG A 40 63.45 73.67 58.54
C ARG A 40 63.22 73.18 59.96
N VAL A 41 61.97 73.18 60.41
CA VAL A 41 61.58 72.88 61.80
C VAL A 41 61.06 71.45 61.91
N TYR A 42 60.38 70.96 60.87
CA TYR A 42 59.83 69.61 60.78
C TYR A 42 60.60 68.79 59.74
N ASP A 43 61.93 68.91 59.70
CA ASP A 43 62.77 68.35 58.64
C ASP A 43 62.61 66.83 58.45
N LYS A 44 62.33 66.08 59.53
CA LYS A 44 62.10 64.63 59.50
C LYS A 44 60.72 64.24 58.97
N GLU A 45 59.70 65.04 59.27
CA GLU A 45 58.30 64.79 58.88
C GLU A 45 57.88 65.53 57.60
N TRP A 46 58.70 66.47 57.12
CA TRP A 46 58.40 67.34 56.01
C TRP A 46 58.49 66.61 54.67
N LEU A 47 57.35 66.46 53.99
CA LEU A 47 57.28 65.91 52.64
C LEU A 47 57.43 67.00 51.57
N SER A 48 56.54 67.98 51.58
CA SER A 48 56.57 69.09 50.64
C SER A 48 55.63 70.21 51.09
N MET A 49 55.78 71.38 50.47
CA MET A 49 54.82 72.47 50.66
C MET A 49 53.41 72.08 50.18
N GLY A 50 53.30 71.17 49.21
CA GLY A 50 52.01 70.64 48.75
C GLY A 50 51.29 69.83 49.82
N ASP A 51 52.01 68.97 50.54
CA ASP A 51 51.48 68.20 51.68
C ASP A 51 51.10 69.11 52.86
N TRP A 52 51.98 70.06 53.19
CA TRP A 52 51.79 71.03 54.26
C TRP A 52 50.53 71.88 54.08
N LEU A 53 50.27 72.34 52.86
CA LEU A 53 49.08 73.14 52.52
C LEU A 53 47.84 72.29 52.21
N GLY A 54 47.96 70.96 52.17
CA GLY A 54 46.86 70.05 51.78
C GLY A 54 46.48 70.10 50.30
N THR A 55 47.35 70.65 49.45
CA THR A 55 47.14 70.71 47.99
C THR A 55 47.72 69.49 47.26
N TYR A 56 48.57 68.70 47.93
CA TYR A 56 49.29 67.53 47.40
C TYR A 56 50.07 67.82 46.10
N ARG A 57 50.41 69.08 45.82
CA ARG A 57 51.18 69.48 44.65
C ARG A 57 52.67 69.15 44.82
N ILE A 58 53.19 68.25 43.98
CA ILE A 58 54.63 67.92 43.88
C ILE A 58 55.27 68.79 42.78
N ALA A 59 56.48 69.30 43.02
CA ALA A 59 57.25 70.06 42.03
C ALA A 59 57.54 69.19 40.79
N ASP A 60 57.39 69.76 39.59
CA ASP A 60 57.45 69.00 38.32
C ASP A 60 58.77 68.23 38.13
N GLN A 61 59.90 68.79 38.61
CA GLN A 61 61.22 68.16 38.55
C GLN A 61 61.42 66.94 39.45
N LEU A 62 60.52 66.72 40.43
CA LEU A 62 60.58 65.60 41.38
C LEU A 62 59.54 64.52 41.06
N LYS A 63 58.82 64.65 39.94
CA LYS A 63 57.82 63.65 39.52
C LYS A 63 58.51 62.50 38.80
N GLU A 64 58.55 61.34 39.46
CA GLU A 64 58.92 60.08 38.82
C GLU A 64 57.66 59.40 38.28
N TYR A 65 57.63 59.19 36.95
CA TYR A 65 56.54 58.50 36.27
C TYR A 65 56.93 57.06 35.98
N ARG A 66 55.95 56.14 36.01
CA ARG A 66 56.16 54.75 35.59
C ARG A 66 56.66 54.66 34.14
N SER A 67 57.26 53.52 33.79
CA SER A 67 57.60 53.23 32.39
C SER A 67 56.37 53.32 31.49
N PHE A 68 56.58 53.57 30.19
CA PHE A 68 55.46 53.72 29.26
C PHE A 68 54.59 52.45 29.23
N GLU A 69 55.21 51.28 29.25
CA GLU A 69 54.56 49.98 29.20
C GLU A 69 53.68 49.73 30.44
N GLU A 70 54.19 50.04 31.64
CA GLU A 70 53.46 49.88 32.89
C GLU A 70 52.32 50.91 33.01
N ALA A 71 52.58 52.15 32.63
CA ALA A 71 51.59 53.21 32.65
C ALA A 71 50.47 52.93 31.64
N ARG A 72 50.81 52.48 30.43
CA ARG A 72 49.84 52.07 29.40
C ARG A 72 48.99 50.88 29.87
N ALA A 73 49.62 49.85 30.45
CA ALA A 73 48.90 48.69 30.98
C ALA A 73 47.90 49.10 32.07
N PHE A 74 48.28 50.02 32.96
CA PHE A 74 47.38 50.57 33.97
C PHE A 74 46.20 51.32 33.31
N VAL A 75 46.46 52.19 32.34
CA VAL A 75 45.40 52.96 31.67
C VAL A 75 44.43 52.06 30.90
N HIS A 76 44.91 50.97 30.30
CA HIS A 76 44.05 49.98 29.63
C HIS A 76 43.05 49.33 30.60
N LEU A 77 43.42 49.13 31.87
CA LEU A 77 42.52 48.58 32.89
C LEU A 77 41.38 49.54 33.26
N LEU A 78 41.51 50.84 32.98
CA LEU A 78 40.48 51.84 33.26
C LEU A 78 39.34 51.82 32.24
N ASN A 79 39.53 51.17 31.09
CA ASN A 79 38.52 50.99 30.04
C ASN A 79 37.85 52.30 29.58
N LEU A 80 38.66 53.35 29.40
CA LEU A 80 38.21 54.67 28.97
C LEU A 80 37.86 54.66 27.47
N LYS A 81 36.80 55.37 27.07
CA LYS A 81 36.29 55.28 25.68
C LYS A 81 36.88 56.33 24.75
N ASN A 82 37.36 57.44 25.27
CA ASN A 82 37.81 58.56 24.46
C ASN A 82 38.75 59.50 25.26
N GLN A 83 39.29 60.52 24.58
CA GLN A 83 40.19 61.50 25.20
C GLN A 83 39.51 62.37 26.27
N ALA A 84 38.21 62.64 26.15
CA ALA A 84 37.47 63.39 27.18
C ALA A 84 37.39 62.59 28.49
N ASP A 85 37.14 61.28 28.41
CA ASP A 85 37.15 60.38 29.59
C ASP A 85 38.52 60.39 30.29
N TRP A 86 39.62 60.45 29.54
CA TRP A 86 40.98 60.60 30.11
C TRP A 86 41.15 61.95 30.82
N ILE A 87 40.72 63.04 30.19
CA ILE A 87 40.81 64.39 30.77
C ILE A 87 40.00 64.46 32.07
N ASP A 88 38.83 63.83 32.12
CA ASP A 88 38.01 63.78 33.32
C ASP A 88 38.61 62.88 34.40
N TYR A 89 39.20 61.74 34.03
CA TYR A 89 39.95 60.90 34.96
C TYR A 89 41.14 61.64 35.59
N CYS A 90 41.87 62.46 34.82
CA CYS A 90 42.98 63.30 35.32
C CYS A 90 42.58 64.36 36.36
N LYS A 91 41.27 64.66 36.50
CA LYS A 91 40.71 65.57 37.51
C LYS A 91 40.28 64.83 38.78
N SER A 92 40.19 63.50 38.74
CA SER A 92 39.75 62.69 39.87
C SER A 92 40.73 62.76 41.04
N PRO A 93 40.25 62.83 42.30
CA PRO A 93 41.13 62.71 43.47
C PRO A 93 41.80 61.34 43.60
N LYS A 94 41.36 60.34 42.82
CA LYS A 94 41.97 59.01 42.71
C LYS A 94 43.01 58.89 41.61
N PHE A 95 43.39 59.98 40.94
CA PHE A 95 44.39 59.96 39.87
C PHE A 95 45.79 59.67 40.47
N PRO A 96 46.47 58.59 40.06
CA PRO A 96 47.78 58.25 40.58
C PRO A 96 48.82 59.34 40.29
N THR A 97 49.66 59.66 41.27
CA THR A 97 50.69 60.71 41.14
C THR A 97 51.86 60.30 40.24
N ASP A 98 51.99 59.02 39.95
CA ASP A 98 53.04 58.38 39.14
C ASP A 98 52.63 58.15 37.67
N ILE A 99 51.46 58.66 37.25
CA ILE A 99 51.00 58.65 35.86
C ILE A 99 50.94 60.08 35.33
N PRO A 100 51.55 60.39 34.16
CA PRO A 100 51.56 61.75 33.64
C PRO A 100 50.19 62.14 33.08
N LYS A 101 49.72 63.35 33.38
CA LYS A 101 48.48 63.91 32.79
C LYS A 101 48.60 64.15 31.28
N ASN A 102 49.82 64.46 30.81
CA ASN A 102 50.17 64.70 29.40
C ASN A 102 51.14 63.61 28.89
N PRO A 103 50.65 62.38 28.69
CA PRO A 103 51.50 61.25 28.33
C PRO A 103 52.17 61.40 26.95
N ASN A 104 51.55 62.17 26.04
CA ASN A 104 52.12 62.51 24.73
C ASN A 104 53.44 63.30 24.81
N GLN A 105 53.64 64.08 25.87
CA GLN A 105 54.88 64.80 26.10
C GLN A 105 55.88 63.93 26.87
N THR A 106 55.42 63.25 27.93
CA THR A 106 56.29 62.43 28.79
C THR A 106 56.86 61.21 28.06
N TYR A 107 56.08 60.59 27.17
CA TYR A 107 56.46 59.36 26.48
C TYR A 107 56.71 59.54 24.98
N LYS A 108 56.88 60.78 24.51
CA LYS A 108 57.05 61.13 23.09
C LYS A 108 58.06 60.23 22.37
N ASP A 109 59.23 60.05 22.97
CA ASP A 109 60.33 59.23 22.44
C ASP A 109 60.48 57.88 23.18
N LYS A 110 59.48 57.52 23.99
CA LYS A 110 59.43 56.31 24.83
C LYS A 110 58.27 55.39 24.44
N GLY A 111 57.87 55.39 23.17
CA GLY A 111 56.86 54.48 22.64
C GLY A 111 55.45 55.05 22.46
N TRP A 112 55.26 56.37 22.61
CA TRP A 112 53.95 57.02 22.39
C TRP A 112 53.45 56.89 20.95
N ASN A 113 52.32 56.19 20.74
CA ASN A 113 51.68 56.00 19.43
C ASN A 113 50.35 56.73 19.27
N GLY A 114 50.12 57.75 20.09
CA GLY A 114 48.89 58.55 20.06
C GLY A 114 47.87 58.12 21.12
N MET A 115 46.83 58.96 21.24
CA MET A 115 45.87 58.86 22.34
C MET A 115 45.06 57.56 22.31
N GLY A 116 44.80 57.01 21.12
CA GLY A 116 44.08 55.75 20.96
C GLY A 116 44.84 54.54 21.53
N ASP A 117 46.15 54.45 21.31
CA ASP A 117 47.02 53.42 21.91
C ASP A 117 47.07 53.58 23.44
N TRP A 118 47.22 54.82 23.91
CA TRP A 118 47.30 55.12 25.33
C TRP A 118 46.06 54.69 26.13
N ILE A 119 44.86 55.02 25.65
CA ILE A 119 43.60 54.70 26.35
C ILE A 119 43.07 53.29 26.03
N GLY A 120 43.70 52.57 25.08
CA GLY A 120 43.30 51.21 24.72
C GLY A 120 42.11 51.13 23.75
N THR A 121 41.77 52.23 23.07
CA THR A 121 40.75 52.25 21.98
C THR A 121 41.38 51.95 20.62
N TYR A 122 42.71 52.02 20.54
CA TYR A 122 43.52 51.73 19.36
C TYR A 122 43.13 52.53 18.10
N THR A 123 42.41 53.66 18.20
CA THR A 123 42.02 54.46 17.02
C THR A 123 43.14 55.41 16.57
N ILE A 124 43.64 55.23 15.34
CA ILE A 124 44.68 56.08 14.70
C ILE A 124 44.11 56.76 13.44
N ALA A 125 44.41 58.05 13.26
CA ALA A 125 44.03 58.83 12.07
C ALA A 125 44.59 58.18 10.78
N PRO A 126 43.83 58.13 9.66
CA PRO A 126 44.21 57.37 8.46
C PRO A 126 45.61 57.67 7.90
N ASN A 127 46.06 58.93 8.00
CA ASN A 127 47.34 59.43 7.54
C ASN A 127 48.54 59.07 8.43
N LEU A 128 48.30 58.52 9.63
CA LEU A 128 49.33 58.12 10.60
C LEU A 128 49.37 56.60 10.80
N ARG A 129 48.64 55.83 10.00
CA ARG A 129 48.56 54.36 10.14
C ARG A 129 49.84 53.70 9.64
N ASN A 130 50.74 53.37 10.55
CA ASN A 130 51.80 52.40 10.31
C ASN A 130 51.26 50.99 10.55
N TYR A 131 51.04 50.23 9.47
CA TYR A 131 50.54 48.87 9.57
C TYR A 131 51.64 47.92 10.06
N ARG A 132 51.27 47.04 11.01
CA ARG A 132 52.16 46.02 11.58
C ARG A 132 52.77 45.17 10.47
N GLU A 133 54.01 44.72 10.63
CA GLU A 133 54.62 43.80 9.65
C GLU A 133 53.77 42.55 9.42
N PHE A 134 53.74 42.08 8.18
CA PHE A 134 52.83 41.02 7.72
C PHE A 134 52.85 39.77 8.61
N ASN A 135 54.04 39.28 8.98
CA ASN A 135 54.16 38.06 9.77
C ASN A 135 53.58 38.20 11.19
N LEU A 136 53.79 39.35 11.82
CA LEU A 136 53.25 39.66 13.16
C LEU A 136 51.75 39.90 13.10
N ALA A 137 51.28 40.60 12.06
CA ALA A 137 49.87 40.84 11.81
C ALA A 137 49.12 39.53 11.55
N ARG A 138 49.68 38.66 10.70
CA ARG A 138 49.14 37.32 10.41
C ARG A 138 49.07 36.44 11.66
N LYS A 139 50.13 36.40 12.48
CA LYS A 139 50.14 35.64 13.74
C LYS A 139 49.04 36.09 14.70
N TYR A 140 48.79 37.40 14.79
CA TYR A 140 47.67 37.93 15.55
C TYR A 140 46.31 37.51 14.96
N VAL A 141 46.12 37.64 13.64
CA VAL A 141 44.86 37.24 13.00
C VAL A 141 44.58 35.74 13.16
N HIS A 142 45.60 34.89 13.12
CA HIS A 142 45.47 33.45 13.41
C HIS A 142 44.94 33.21 14.83
N SER A 143 45.38 33.99 15.82
CA SER A 143 44.89 33.84 17.20
C SER A 143 43.39 34.16 17.37
N LEU A 144 42.79 34.89 16.42
CA LEU A 144 41.36 35.21 16.44
C LEU A 144 40.47 34.05 15.96
N ASN A 145 41.04 33.01 15.33
CA ASN A 145 40.32 31.83 14.83
C ASN A 145 39.10 32.16 13.94
N LEU A 146 39.18 33.22 13.14
CA LEU A 146 38.12 33.65 12.24
C LEU A 146 38.04 32.73 11.02
N LYS A 147 36.84 32.27 10.67
CA LYS A 147 36.69 31.19 9.66
C LYS A 147 36.59 31.67 8.23
N ASN A 148 36.17 32.92 8.01
CA ASN A 148 35.86 33.42 6.68
C ASN A 148 35.92 34.96 6.59
N ARG A 149 35.89 35.48 5.36
CA ARG A 149 35.91 36.92 5.07
C ARG A 149 34.75 37.69 5.72
N LYS A 150 33.58 37.08 5.91
CA LYS A 150 32.44 37.73 6.56
C LYS A 150 32.71 37.94 8.05
N GLU A 151 33.21 36.92 8.73
CA GLU A 151 33.65 37.03 10.13
C GLU A 151 34.78 38.04 10.29
N TRP A 152 35.73 38.08 9.35
CA TRP A 152 36.77 39.12 9.29
C TRP A 152 36.19 40.54 9.24
N ASN A 153 35.29 40.80 8.29
CA ASN A 153 34.67 42.11 8.13
C ASN A 153 33.87 42.51 9.38
N ASN A 154 33.04 41.59 9.89
CA ASN A 154 32.23 41.84 11.10
C ASN A 154 33.11 42.12 12.33
N TYR A 155 34.21 41.38 12.49
CA TYR A 155 35.14 41.60 13.60
C TYR A 155 35.85 42.95 13.46
N TYR A 156 36.24 43.34 12.24
CA TYR A 156 36.82 44.66 11.97
C TYR A 156 35.82 45.79 12.27
N GLU A 157 34.58 45.66 11.81
CA GLU A 157 33.48 46.62 12.04
C GLU A 157 33.07 46.72 13.51
N SER A 158 33.33 45.68 14.33
CA SER A 158 33.06 45.72 15.78
C SER A 158 33.94 46.70 16.56
N GLY A 159 34.97 47.28 15.91
CA GLY A 159 35.91 48.21 16.54
C GLY A 159 36.93 47.56 17.49
N LYS A 160 36.92 46.23 17.61
CA LYS A 160 37.86 45.46 18.44
C LYS A 160 39.20 45.21 17.76
N MET A 161 39.32 45.53 16.46
CA MET A 161 40.55 45.32 15.70
C MET A 161 41.58 46.42 16.05
N PRO A 162 42.84 46.06 16.34
CA PRO A 162 43.92 47.03 16.45
C PRO A 162 44.05 47.86 15.16
N ALA A 163 44.23 49.19 15.25
CA ALA A 163 44.34 50.03 14.05
C ALA A 163 45.61 49.79 13.21
N ASP A 164 46.61 49.13 13.76
CA ASP A 164 47.80 48.70 13.04
C ASP A 164 47.56 47.44 12.18
N ILE A 165 46.35 46.88 12.22
CA ILE A 165 45.89 45.81 11.33
C ILE A 165 44.99 46.41 10.22
N PRO A 166 45.33 46.24 8.94
CA PRO A 166 44.55 46.83 7.85
C PRO A 166 43.26 46.06 7.59
N MET A 167 42.17 46.77 7.26
CA MET A 167 40.90 46.16 6.82
C MET A 167 41.08 45.32 5.54
N THR A 168 41.91 45.84 4.63
CA THR A 168 42.19 45.29 3.31
C THR A 168 43.64 44.80 3.23
N PRO A 169 43.98 43.68 3.90
CA PRO A 169 45.35 43.18 3.98
C PRO A 169 45.91 42.75 2.62
N ASN A 170 45.06 42.39 1.65
CA ASN A 170 45.46 42.10 0.27
C ASN A 170 46.03 43.30 -0.49
N VAL A 171 45.69 44.52 -0.08
CA VAL A 171 46.23 45.75 -0.67
C VAL A 171 47.50 46.15 0.05
N VAL A 172 47.47 46.15 1.39
CA VAL A 172 48.58 46.61 2.23
C VAL A 172 49.78 45.68 2.16
N TYR A 173 49.56 44.36 2.17
CA TYR A 173 50.63 43.36 2.18
C TYR A 173 50.87 42.69 0.83
N LYS A 174 50.36 43.27 -0.26
CA LYS A 174 50.43 42.71 -1.62
C LYS A 174 51.83 42.21 -1.96
N ASP A 175 52.84 43.03 -1.67
CA ASP A 175 54.25 42.76 -1.97
C ASP A 175 55.05 42.36 -0.70
N SER A 176 54.37 42.14 0.43
CA SER A 176 54.96 41.85 1.74
C SER A 176 54.57 40.47 2.27
N GLY A 177 54.28 39.52 1.38
CA GLY A 177 54.02 38.12 1.73
C GLY A 177 52.54 37.70 1.69
N TRP A 178 51.64 38.58 1.26
CA TRP A 178 50.23 38.23 1.05
C TRP A 178 50.07 37.11 0.01
N LYS A 179 49.49 35.98 0.42
CA LYS A 179 49.13 34.88 -0.50
C LYS A 179 47.65 34.87 -0.82
N SER A 180 46.83 34.77 0.22
CA SER A 180 45.39 34.69 0.09
C SER A 180 44.72 35.01 1.41
N MET A 181 43.40 35.20 1.34
CA MET A 181 42.60 35.35 2.55
C MET A 181 42.64 34.11 3.45
N GLY A 182 42.84 32.92 2.88
CA GLY A 182 42.94 31.68 3.64
C GLY A 182 44.22 31.62 4.49
N ASP A 183 45.36 31.99 3.90
CA ASP A 183 46.65 32.14 4.60
C ASP A 183 46.56 33.20 5.71
N TRP A 184 45.95 34.35 5.39
CA TRP A 184 45.78 35.43 6.34
C TRP A 184 44.94 35.05 7.57
N LEU A 185 43.83 34.33 7.35
CA LEU A 185 42.95 33.89 8.43
C LEU A 185 43.43 32.61 9.14
N GLY A 186 44.45 31.92 8.61
CA GLY A 186 44.95 30.66 9.16
C GLY A 186 44.01 29.48 8.93
N THR A 187 43.24 29.53 7.83
CA THR A 187 42.26 28.47 7.48
C THR A 187 42.76 27.53 6.38
N ASP A 188 43.96 27.79 5.84
CA ASP A 188 44.56 27.12 4.68
C ASP A 188 43.63 27.03 3.45
N PHE A 189 42.60 27.89 3.41
CA PHE A 189 41.63 27.92 2.34
C PHE A 189 42.25 28.53 1.07
N VAL A 190 42.59 27.67 0.10
CA VAL A 190 43.07 28.10 -1.23
C VAL A 190 41.87 28.38 -2.14
N ALA A 191 41.85 29.53 -2.80
CA ALA A 191 40.81 29.89 -3.77
C ALA A 191 40.81 28.90 -4.96
N THR A 192 39.63 28.54 -5.47
CA THR A 192 39.48 27.45 -6.46
C THR A 192 40.35 27.62 -7.72
N TYR A 193 40.55 28.86 -8.20
CA TYR A 193 41.36 29.13 -9.39
C TYR A 193 42.89 29.04 -9.17
N MET A 194 43.35 29.05 -7.91
CA MET A 194 44.77 28.86 -7.55
C MET A 194 45.09 27.41 -7.18
N ARG A 195 44.10 26.50 -7.23
CA ARG A 195 44.31 25.10 -6.83
C ARG A 195 44.96 24.33 -7.97
N GLU A 196 46.16 23.84 -7.72
CA GLU A 196 46.78 22.81 -8.55
C GLU A 196 46.27 21.43 -8.09
N TYR A 197 45.62 20.70 -9.00
CA TYR A 197 45.06 19.38 -8.72
C TYR A 197 46.04 18.27 -9.11
N LEU A 198 46.06 17.19 -8.33
CA LEU A 198 46.86 16.00 -8.65
C LEU A 198 46.47 15.43 -10.02
N PRO A 199 47.41 14.81 -10.77
CA PRO A 199 47.06 14.08 -11.99
C PRO A 199 45.98 13.03 -11.73
N PHE A 200 45.08 12.84 -12.69
CA PHE A 200 43.87 12.00 -12.51
C PHE A 200 44.17 10.61 -11.93
N LEU A 201 45.19 9.92 -12.45
CA LEU A 201 45.54 8.56 -12.01
C LEU A 201 46.03 8.52 -10.55
N GLU A 202 46.84 9.49 -10.14
CA GLU A 202 47.34 9.58 -8.77
C GLU A 202 46.23 9.96 -7.80
N ALA A 203 45.42 10.94 -8.18
CA ALA A 203 44.28 11.39 -7.41
C ALA A 203 43.25 10.26 -7.23
N ARG A 204 42.98 9.49 -8.29
CA ARG A 204 42.11 8.30 -8.27
C ARG A 204 42.68 7.20 -7.38
N LYS A 205 43.98 6.91 -7.47
CA LYS A 205 44.67 5.91 -6.61
C LYS A 205 44.57 6.30 -5.13
N TYR A 206 44.76 7.57 -4.82
CA TYR A 206 44.55 8.10 -3.47
C TYR A 206 43.11 7.89 -3.00
N ILE A 207 42.10 8.29 -3.80
CA ILE A 207 40.70 8.11 -3.43
C ILE A 207 40.33 6.62 -3.24
N HIS A 208 40.85 5.71 -4.06
CA HIS A 208 40.63 4.27 -3.90
C HIS A 208 41.19 3.74 -2.58
N SER A 209 42.32 4.27 -2.11
CA SER A 209 42.91 3.88 -0.82
C SER A 209 42.01 4.21 0.39
N LEU A 210 41.11 5.19 0.25
CA LEU A 210 40.19 5.62 1.32
C LEU A 210 38.93 4.75 1.42
N LYS A 211 38.69 3.84 0.47
CA LYS A 211 37.61 2.84 0.49
C LYS A 211 36.22 3.41 0.79
N PHE A 212 35.79 4.44 0.04
CA PHE A 212 34.43 4.97 0.15
C PHE A 212 33.39 3.94 -0.32
N ASN A 213 32.26 3.83 0.37
CA ASN A 213 31.20 2.88 0.02
C ASN A 213 30.08 3.52 -0.80
N SER A 214 29.97 4.85 -0.77
CA SER A 214 28.89 5.57 -1.42
C SER A 214 29.25 7.00 -1.80
N ASN A 215 28.42 7.59 -2.67
CA ASN A 215 28.47 9.03 -2.97
C ASN A 215 28.20 9.89 -1.73
N ALA A 216 27.44 9.40 -0.76
CA ALA A 216 27.18 10.12 0.48
C ALA A 216 28.46 10.25 1.33
N ASP A 217 29.26 9.18 1.40
CA ASP A 217 30.54 9.19 2.12
C ASP A 217 31.52 10.19 1.49
N TRP A 218 31.53 10.28 0.15
CA TRP A 218 32.31 11.28 -0.57
C TRP A 218 31.90 12.72 -0.23
N LEU A 219 30.60 12.99 -0.15
CA LEU A 219 30.09 14.31 0.21
C LEU A 219 30.42 14.68 1.66
N VAL A 220 30.33 13.73 2.59
CA VAL A 220 30.74 13.92 3.98
C VAL A 220 32.24 14.21 4.05
N PHE A 221 33.06 13.43 3.35
CA PHE A 221 34.51 13.65 3.28
C PHE A 221 34.85 15.04 2.73
N CYS A 222 34.20 15.47 1.65
CA CYS A 222 34.39 16.80 1.07
C CYS A 222 34.06 17.94 2.05
N LYS A 223 33.09 17.74 2.94
CA LYS A 223 32.66 18.73 3.96
C LYS A 223 33.41 18.64 5.29
N SER A 224 34.08 17.51 5.54
CA SER A 224 34.73 17.21 6.82
C SER A 224 35.99 18.02 7.13
N GLY A 225 36.49 18.80 6.16
CA GLY A 225 37.78 19.49 6.26
C GLY A 225 39.00 18.57 6.08
N LYS A 226 38.83 17.25 6.07
CA LYS A 226 39.92 16.26 5.89
C LYS A 226 40.34 16.06 4.43
N LYS A 227 39.58 16.58 3.47
CA LYS A 227 39.87 16.45 2.04
C LYS A 227 41.05 17.37 1.67
N PRO A 228 42.16 16.83 1.13
CA PRO A 228 43.28 17.64 0.67
C PRO A 228 42.85 18.73 -0.34
N SER A 229 43.57 19.85 -0.35
CA SER A 229 43.27 21.00 -1.23
C SER A 229 43.52 20.68 -2.71
N ASN A 230 44.50 19.83 -3.00
CA ASN A 230 44.87 19.32 -4.33
C ASN A 230 43.96 18.17 -4.85
N ILE A 231 42.89 17.84 -4.12
CA ILE A 231 41.84 16.92 -4.59
C ILE A 231 40.56 17.73 -4.87
N PRO A 232 40.02 17.70 -6.09
CA PRO A 232 38.81 18.44 -6.42
C PRO A 232 37.58 17.83 -5.75
N ALA A 233 36.67 18.68 -5.26
CA ALA A 233 35.38 18.23 -4.71
C ALA A 233 34.41 17.75 -5.81
N LYS A 234 34.54 18.32 -7.01
CA LYS A 234 33.84 17.92 -8.24
C LYS A 234 34.85 17.39 -9.25
N PRO A 235 35.32 16.15 -9.09
CA PRO A 235 36.35 15.58 -9.95
C PRO A 235 35.90 15.44 -11.41
N GLY A 236 34.60 15.33 -11.70
CA GLY A 236 34.08 15.33 -13.07
C GLY A 236 34.39 16.62 -13.83
N ASP A 237 34.24 17.78 -13.19
CA ASP A 237 34.50 19.07 -13.82
C ASP A 237 36.00 19.23 -14.17
N VAL A 238 36.88 18.71 -13.31
CA VAL A 238 38.33 18.84 -13.47
C VAL A 238 38.89 17.77 -14.41
N TYR A 239 38.43 16.53 -14.30
CA TYR A 239 39.04 15.38 -14.99
C TYR A 239 38.26 14.91 -16.23
N HIS A 240 37.21 15.62 -16.69
CA HIS A 240 36.38 15.21 -17.83
C HIS A 240 37.20 14.80 -19.07
N ASN A 241 38.29 15.52 -19.38
CA ASN A 241 39.20 15.21 -20.51
C ASN A 241 40.42 14.35 -20.12
N PHE A 242 40.55 13.96 -18.85
CA PHE A 242 41.73 13.27 -18.29
C PHE A 242 41.42 11.83 -17.87
N GLY A 243 40.44 11.19 -18.51
CA GLY A 243 40.07 9.79 -18.26
C GLY A 243 38.95 9.60 -17.24
N TRP A 244 38.25 10.66 -16.85
CA TRP A 244 37.06 10.58 -16.01
C TRP A 244 35.95 9.75 -16.69
N LYS A 245 35.45 8.73 -15.98
CA LYS A 245 34.32 7.91 -16.43
C LYS A 245 33.04 8.23 -15.66
N SER A 246 33.12 8.15 -14.34
CA SER A 246 32.00 8.41 -13.45
C SER A 246 32.48 8.58 -12.02
N LEU A 247 31.60 9.10 -11.16
CA LEU A 247 31.87 9.14 -9.73
C LEU A 247 32.03 7.74 -9.13
N GLY A 248 31.38 6.71 -9.69
CA GLY A 248 31.55 5.33 -9.25
C GLY A 248 32.94 4.76 -9.55
N ASP A 249 33.51 5.07 -10.73
CA ASP A 249 34.90 4.71 -11.06
C ASP A 249 35.89 5.46 -10.17
N TRP A 250 35.66 6.76 -9.96
CA TRP A 250 36.48 7.61 -9.11
C TRP A 250 36.56 7.13 -7.66
N LEU A 251 35.42 6.75 -7.09
CA LEU A 251 35.33 6.25 -5.72
C LEU A 251 35.75 4.78 -5.57
N GLY A 252 35.90 4.05 -6.69
CA GLY A 252 36.21 2.62 -6.68
C GLY A 252 35.00 1.73 -6.35
N THR A 253 33.79 2.29 -6.38
CA THR A 253 32.54 1.56 -6.12
C THR A 253 31.96 0.90 -7.37
N ASN A 254 32.52 1.19 -8.56
CA ASN A 254 32.04 0.75 -9.88
C ASN A 254 30.55 1.01 -10.12
N THR A 255 29.95 1.95 -9.39
CA THR A 255 28.52 2.23 -9.49
C THR A 255 28.25 3.09 -10.73
N ILE A 256 27.77 2.47 -11.81
CA ILE A 256 27.42 3.16 -13.06
C ILE A 256 26.08 3.89 -12.88
N SER A 257 26.00 5.13 -13.35
CA SER A 257 24.74 5.89 -13.46
C SER A 257 23.72 5.09 -14.26
N ASN A 258 22.46 5.03 -13.83
CA ASN A 258 21.40 4.33 -14.56
C ASN A 258 21.28 4.80 -16.02
N ALA A 259 21.62 6.05 -16.32
CA ALA A 259 21.60 6.62 -17.67
C ALA A 259 22.67 6.05 -18.62
N ASN A 260 23.76 5.50 -18.09
CA ASN A 260 24.89 4.97 -18.87
C ASN A 260 24.98 3.43 -18.79
N LYS A 261 23.94 2.76 -18.28
CA LYS A 261 23.90 1.29 -18.22
C LYS A 261 23.41 0.75 -19.56
N GLU A 262 24.27 0.02 -20.25
CA GLU A 262 23.86 -0.81 -21.39
C GLU A 262 23.29 -2.13 -20.86
N PHE A 263 21.98 -2.35 -21.08
CA PHE A 263 21.29 -3.58 -20.70
C PHE A 263 21.23 -4.54 -21.88
N LYS A 264 21.37 -5.84 -21.60
CA LYS A 264 21.15 -6.88 -22.61
C LYS A 264 19.72 -6.85 -23.14
N SER A 265 19.49 -7.48 -24.29
CA SER A 265 18.13 -7.65 -24.81
C SER A 265 17.24 -8.39 -23.80
N PHE A 266 15.93 -8.15 -23.84
CA PHE A 266 14.98 -8.78 -22.90
C PHE A 266 15.12 -10.30 -22.87
N ASN A 267 15.27 -10.95 -24.03
CA ASN A 267 15.37 -12.40 -24.13
C ASN A 267 16.64 -12.95 -23.47
N GLU A 268 17.81 -12.38 -23.76
CA GLU A 268 19.06 -12.81 -23.13
C GLU A 268 19.06 -12.54 -21.62
N ALA A 269 18.52 -11.39 -21.20
CA ALA A 269 18.45 -11.04 -19.78
C ALA A 269 17.47 -11.96 -19.03
N ARG A 270 16.36 -12.35 -19.67
CA ARG A 270 15.37 -13.30 -19.16
C ARG A 270 15.94 -14.70 -19.03
N GLU A 271 16.66 -15.21 -20.03
CA GLU A 271 17.33 -16.52 -19.95
C GLU A 271 18.33 -16.59 -18.79
N PHE A 272 19.12 -15.52 -18.60
CA PHE A 272 20.01 -15.42 -17.45
C PHE A 272 19.23 -15.50 -16.13
N VAL A 273 18.14 -14.72 -15.98
CA VAL A 273 17.35 -14.73 -14.74
C VAL A 273 16.65 -16.07 -14.50
N HIS A 274 16.21 -16.76 -15.55
CA HIS A 274 15.66 -18.13 -15.45
C HIS A 274 16.70 -19.11 -14.91
N SER A 275 17.97 -18.97 -15.31
CA SER A 275 19.06 -19.84 -14.82
C SER A 275 19.29 -19.72 -13.31
N LEU A 276 18.91 -18.60 -12.70
CA LEU A 276 19.00 -18.37 -11.24
C LEU A 276 17.92 -19.11 -10.43
N LYS A 277 16.86 -19.62 -11.07
CA LYS A 277 15.76 -20.39 -10.43
C LYS A 277 15.13 -19.69 -9.22
N LEU A 278 15.00 -18.36 -9.27
CA LEU A 278 14.43 -17.55 -8.20
C LEU A 278 12.90 -17.74 -8.14
N LYS A 279 12.34 -17.91 -6.94
CA LYS A 279 10.93 -18.30 -6.76
C LYS A 279 9.98 -17.11 -6.61
N SER A 280 10.49 -15.92 -6.31
CA SER A 280 9.66 -14.77 -6.01
C SER A 280 10.33 -13.43 -6.31
N GLN A 281 9.53 -12.37 -6.41
CA GLN A 281 10.04 -11.00 -6.50
C GLN A 281 10.87 -10.61 -5.27
N LYS A 282 10.60 -11.19 -4.10
CA LYS A 282 11.41 -10.98 -2.89
C LYS A 282 12.82 -11.54 -3.09
N ASP A 283 12.93 -12.73 -3.66
CA ASP A 283 14.21 -13.37 -3.97
C ASP A 283 14.99 -12.58 -5.01
N TRP A 284 14.29 -12.05 -6.03
CA TRP A 284 14.88 -11.12 -7.01
C TRP A 284 15.47 -9.87 -6.35
N ARG A 285 14.73 -9.24 -5.44
CA ARG A 285 15.21 -8.06 -4.70
C ARG A 285 16.41 -8.38 -3.82
N LEU A 286 16.41 -9.54 -3.15
CA LEU A 286 17.54 -9.99 -2.33
C LEU A 286 18.77 -10.28 -3.20
N TYR A 287 18.59 -10.95 -4.33
CA TYR A 287 19.65 -11.19 -5.30
C TYR A 287 20.25 -9.87 -5.83
N CYS A 288 19.41 -8.89 -6.19
CA CYS A 288 19.87 -7.57 -6.62
C CYS A 288 20.70 -6.84 -5.53
N LYS A 289 20.38 -7.04 -4.25
CA LYS A 289 21.10 -6.45 -3.10
C LYS A 289 22.35 -7.24 -2.70
N SER A 290 22.51 -8.48 -3.16
CA SER A 290 23.62 -9.35 -2.77
C SER A 290 24.97 -8.98 -3.38
N GLY A 291 25.01 -8.01 -4.31
CA GLY A 291 26.20 -7.66 -5.09
C GLY A 291 26.55 -8.66 -6.19
N LYS A 292 25.82 -9.78 -6.31
CA LYS A 292 26.07 -10.82 -7.33
C LYS A 292 25.38 -10.57 -8.68
N LYS A 293 24.48 -9.58 -8.76
CA LYS A 293 23.72 -9.26 -9.98
C LYS A 293 24.64 -8.56 -10.99
N PRO A 294 24.85 -9.11 -12.19
CA PRO A 294 25.65 -8.46 -13.23
C PRO A 294 25.10 -7.07 -13.60
N ASP A 295 25.98 -6.17 -14.03
CA ASP A 295 25.61 -4.78 -14.34
C ASP A 295 24.71 -4.63 -15.57
N TYR A 296 24.85 -5.55 -16.54
CA TYR A 296 24.04 -5.61 -17.76
C TYR A 296 22.62 -6.17 -17.54
N ILE A 297 22.27 -6.55 -16.30
CA ILE A 297 20.92 -7.00 -15.93
C ILE A 297 20.25 -5.91 -15.07
N PRO A 298 19.10 -5.35 -15.49
CA PRO A 298 18.45 -4.27 -14.76
C PRO A 298 17.81 -4.79 -13.47
N SER A 299 17.90 -4.00 -12.39
CA SER A 299 17.21 -4.30 -11.13
C SER A 299 15.69 -4.08 -11.20
N ASP A 300 15.25 -3.15 -12.06
CA ASP A 300 13.84 -2.92 -12.40
C ASP A 300 13.58 -3.26 -13.88
N PRO A 301 13.39 -4.55 -14.19
CA PRO A 301 13.19 -5.01 -15.56
C PRO A 301 11.83 -4.59 -16.14
N HIS A 302 10.82 -4.31 -15.31
CA HIS A 302 9.54 -3.77 -15.78
C HIS A 302 9.71 -2.40 -16.43
N HIS A 303 10.51 -1.53 -15.81
CA HIS A 303 10.76 -0.21 -16.36
C HIS A 303 11.60 -0.28 -17.65
N VAL A 304 12.67 -1.08 -17.65
CA VAL A 304 13.62 -1.16 -18.77
C VAL A 304 13.02 -1.86 -19.99
N TYR A 305 12.23 -2.92 -19.80
CA TYR A 305 11.70 -3.73 -20.90
C TYR A 305 10.21 -3.51 -21.17
N LYS A 306 9.60 -2.46 -20.61
CA LYS A 306 8.15 -2.18 -20.70
C LYS A 306 7.58 -2.34 -22.11
N ASN A 307 8.31 -1.89 -23.12
CA ASN A 307 7.92 -1.93 -24.54
C ASN A 307 8.76 -2.91 -25.37
N SER A 308 9.58 -3.73 -24.72
CA SER A 308 10.60 -4.58 -25.36
C SER A 308 10.43 -6.05 -24.95
N GLY A 309 9.19 -6.50 -24.73
CA GLY A 309 8.86 -7.88 -24.41
C GLY A 309 8.53 -8.17 -22.96
N TRP A 310 8.54 -7.18 -22.06
CA TRP A 310 8.12 -7.39 -20.67
C TRP A 310 6.65 -7.82 -20.55
N ILE A 311 6.41 -8.99 -19.94
CA ILE A 311 5.06 -9.51 -19.68
C ILE A 311 4.71 -9.35 -18.21
N SER A 312 5.49 -9.98 -17.33
CA SER A 312 5.24 -9.95 -15.88
C SER A 312 6.45 -10.41 -15.09
N ASN A 313 6.44 -10.19 -13.77
CA ASN A 313 7.44 -10.78 -12.87
C ASN A 313 7.43 -12.32 -12.92
N GLY A 314 6.31 -12.95 -13.25
CA GLY A 314 6.23 -14.40 -13.37
C GLY A 314 7.03 -14.94 -14.55
N ASP A 315 6.90 -14.28 -15.71
CA ASP A 315 7.67 -14.57 -16.92
C ASP A 315 9.15 -14.21 -16.73
N TRP A 316 9.46 -13.04 -16.18
CA TRP A 316 10.85 -12.63 -15.91
C TRP A 316 11.61 -13.60 -15.01
N LEU A 317 10.97 -14.12 -13.97
CA LEU A 317 11.59 -15.05 -13.02
C LEU A 317 11.51 -16.52 -13.44
N GLY A 318 10.81 -16.82 -14.55
CA GLY A 318 10.62 -18.20 -15.01
C GLY A 318 9.71 -19.02 -14.08
N THR A 319 8.85 -18.36 -13.32
CA THR A 319 7.94 -19.00 -12.35
C THR A 319 6.55 -19.30 -12.94
N GLY A 320 6.27 -18.85 -14.17
CA GLY A 320 4.98 -19.02 -14.85
C GLY A 320 3.84 -18.15 -14.31
N ARG A 321 3.95 -17.62 -13.09
CA ARG A 321 2.85 -16.93 -12.39
C ARG A 321 2.43 -15.61 -13.05
N VAL A 322 1.34 -15.63 -13.82
CA VAL A 322 0.72 -14.40 -14.36
C VAL A 322 -0.15 -13.71 -13.30
N ALA A 323 0.02 -12.38 -13.16
CA ALA A 323 -0.79 -11.55 -12.28
C ALA A 323 -2.26 -11.56 -12.73
N ASP A 324 -3.20 -11.66 -11.79
CA ASP A 324 -4.63 -11.92 -12.07
C ASP A 324 -5.23 -10.97 -13.12
N LYS A 325 -4.84 -9.69 -13.11
CA LYS A 325 -5.32 -8.66 -14.05
C LYS A 325 -4.85 -8.81 -15.50
N TYR A 326 -3.81 -9.60 -15.76
CA TYR A 326 -3.27 -9.84 -17.10
C TYR A 326 -3.51 -11.27 -17.57
N ARG A 327 -4.27 -12.08 -16.81
CA ARG A 327 -4.62 -13.43 -17.25
C ARG A 327 -5.64 -13.36 -18.38
N VAL A 328 -5.22 -13.81 -19.56
CA VAL A 328 -6.12 -14.10 -20.67
C VAL A 328 -6.56 -15.56 -20.53
N TYR A 329 -7.81 -15.77 -20.14
CA TYR A 329 -8.38 -17.11 -20.04
C TYR A 329 -8.78 -17.65 -21.41
N LEU A 330 -8.70 -18.96 -21.57
CA LEU A 330 -9.23 -19.64 -22.75
C LEU A 330 -10.71 -19.26 -23.00
N PRO A 331 -11.19 -19.27 -24.25
CA PRO A 331 -12.61 -19.20 -24.54
C PRO A 331 -13.39 -20.22 -23.69
N PHE A 332 -14.60 -19.86 -23.28
CA PHE A 332 -15.39 -20.67 -22.34
C PHE A 332 -15.55 -22.12 -22.81
N GLU A 333 -15.80 -22.34 -24.10
CA GLU A 333 -15.99 -23.66 -24.70
C GLU A 333 -14.72 -24.52 -24.57
N ASP A 334 -13.56 -23.99 -24.94
CA ASP A 334 -12.27 -24.69 -24.85
C ASP A 334 -11.89 -24.99 -23.39
N ALA A 335 -12.10 -24.03 -22.49
CA ALA A 335 -11.86 -24.21 -21.07
C ALA A 335 -12.77 -25.28 -20.45
N ARG A 336 -14.01 -25.37 -20.94
CA ARG A 336 -14.99 -26.38 -20.52
C ARG A 336 -14.62 -27.77 -21.03
N GLU A 337 -14.18 -27.89 -22.28
CA GLU A 337 -13.68 -29.16 -22.82
C GLU A 337 -12.46 -29.66 -22.04
N TYR A 338 -11.51 -28.76 -21.76
CA TYR A 338 -10.35 -29.06 -20.92
C TYR A 338 -10.78 -29.57 -19.53
N ALA A 339 -11.66 -28.84 -18.87
CA ALA A 339 -12.11 -29.18 -17.52
C ALA A 339 -12.87 -30.52 -17.48
N ARG A 340 -13.65 -30.84 -18.53
CA ARG A 340 -14.36 -32.12 -18.67
C ARG A 340 -13.44 -33.29 -18.99
N ALA A 341 -12.35 -33.07 -19.73
CA ALA A 341 -11.36 -34.12 -20.01
C ALA A 341 -10.70 -34.66 -18.73
N LEU A 342 -10.62 -33.85 -17.67
CA LEU A 342 -10.08 -34.21 -16.37
C LEU A 342 -11.03 -35.06 -15.50
N LYS A 343 -12.31 -35.16 -15.88
CA LYS A 343 -13.32 -36.04 -15.26
C LYS A 343 -13.52 -35.86 -13.74
N PHE A 344 -13.36 -34.64 -13.23
CA PHE A 344 -13.64 -34.33 -11.82
C PHE A 344 -15.12 -34.56 -11.48
N LYS A 345 -15.37 -35.15 -10.30
CA LYS A 345 -16.72 -35.57 -9.88
C LYS A 345 -17.48 -34.50 -9.11
N ASN A 346 -16.77 -33.50 -8.58
CA ASN A 346 -17.33 -32.46 -7.73
C ASN A 346 -16.43 -31.20 -7.73
N GLN A 347 -16.90 -30.15 -7.05
CA GLN A 347 -16.20 -28.86 -6.99
C GLN A 347 -14.92 -28.94 -6.13
N ILE A 348 -14.90 -29.84 -5.15
CA ILE A 348 -13.78 -29.98 -4.21
C ILE A 348 -12.55 -30.49 -4.97
N GLU A 349 -12.71 -31.52 -5.80
CA GLU A 349 -11.63 -32.06 -6.66
C GLU A 349 -11.08 -30.99 -7.62
N TRP A 350 -11.95 -30.15 -8.18
CA TRP A 350 -11.51 -29.01 -9.01
C TRP A 350 -10.69 -28.00 -8.21
N GLN A 351 -11.13 -27.65 -7.00
CA GLN A 351 -10.41 -26.71 -6.15
C GLN A 351 -9.06 -27.27 -5.69
N GLU A 352 -8.99 -28.55 -5.35
CA GLU A 352 -7.74 -29.25 -5.01
C GLU A 352 -6.78 -29.27 -6.20
N TYR A 353 -7.27 -29.60 -7.40
CA TYR A 353 -6.51 -29.52 -8.63
C TYR A 353 -5.98 -28.10 -8.88
N CYS A 354 -6.81 -27.07 -8.71
CA CYS A 354 -6.40 -25.67 -8.86
C CYS A 354 -5.32 -25.26 -7.85
N LYS A 355 -5.34 -25.82 -6.63
CA LYS A 355 -4.34 -25.59 -5.57
C LYS A 355 -3.06 -26.41 -5.75
N SER A 356 -3.11 -27.51 -6.51
CA SER A 356 -1.98 -28.43 -6.69
C SER A 356 -0.80 -27.86 -7.49
N GLY A 357 -0.97 -26.70 -8.12
CA GLY A 357 0.03 -26.11 -9.02
C GLY A 357 0.10 -26.76 -10.41
N LYS A 358 -0.71 -27.79 -10.69
CA LYS A 358 -0.78 -28.48 -11.99
C LYS A 358 -1.74 -27.83 -13.00
N LYS A 359 -2.48 -26.80 -12.57
CA LYS A 359 -3.47 -26.09 -13.39
C LYS A 359 -2.79 -25.06 -14.31
N PRO A 360 -3.00 -25.10 -15.64
CA PRO A 360 -2.52 -24.07 -16.54
C PRO A 360 -2.97 -22.65 -16.15
N ASP A 361 -2.15 -21.64 -16.43
CA ASP A 361 -2.45 -20.24 -16.06
C ASP A 361 -3.63 -19.63 -16.83
N ASN A 362 -3.89 -20.12 -18.05
CA ASN A 362 -5.03 -19.73 -18.89
C ASN A 362 -6.34 -20.45 -18.52
N ILE A 363 -6.34 -21.30 -17.49
CA ILE A 363 -7.54 -21.91 -16.91
C ILE A 363 -7.87 -21.21 -15.58
N PRO A 364 -9.07 -20.64 -15.42
CA PRO A 364 -9.40 -19.87 -14.23
C PRO A 364 -9.59 -20.76 -13.00
N TYR A 365 -9.12 -20.29 -11.84
CA TYR A 365 -9.43 -20.93 -10.55
C TYR A 365 -10.94 -20.88 -10.27
N SER A 366 -11.56 -19.73 -10.56
CA SER A 366 -12.99 -19.49 -10.42
C SER A 366 -13.63 -19.28 -11.81
N PRO A 367 -14.08 -20.37 -12.47
CA PRO A 367 -14.78 -20.28 -13.74
C PRO A 367 -16.02 -19.38 -13.72
N SER A 368 -16.69 -19.27 -12.57
CA SER A 368 -17.87 -18.40 -12.42
C SER A 368 -17.56 -16.92 -12.62
N ASP A 369 -16.39 -16.48 -12.19
CA ASP A 369 -15.98 -15.07 -12.32
C ASP A 369 -15.40 -14.81 -13.70
N ALA A 370 -14.56 -15.73 -14.20
CA ALA A 370 -13.89 -15.61 -15.48
C ALA A 370 -14.86 -15.63 -16.68
N TYR A 371 -15.96 -16.39 -16.57
CA TYR A 371 -16.93 -16.62 -17.65
C TYR A 371 -18.33 -16.07 -17.34
N LYS A 372 -18.43 -15.12 -16.40
CA LYS A 372 -19.68 -14.41 -16.11
C LYS A 372 -20.25 -13.77 -17.39
N GLY A 373 -21.48 -14.14 -17.77
CA GLY A 373 -22.13 -13.65 -19.00
C GLY A 373 -21.59 -14.26 -20.30
N LYS A 374 -20.66 -15.22 -20.24
CA LYS A 374 -20.02 -15.88 -21.40
C LYS A 374 -20.41 -17.36 -21.52
N GLY A 375 -21.64 -17.71 -21.14
CA GLY A 375 -22.15 -19.09 -21.23
C GLY A 375 -21.95 -19.96 -19.99
N PHE A 376 -21.35 -19.43 -18.90
CA PHE A 376 -21.16 -20.20 -17.67
C PHE A 376 -22.47 -20.47 -16.93
N ALA A 377 -22.94 -21.72 -16.99
CA ALA A 377 -24.18 -22.18 -16.38
C ALA A 377 -24.04 -22.58 -14.89
N GLY A 378 -22.83 -22.92 -14.47
CA GLY A 378 -22.51 -23.38 -13.12
C GLY A 378 -21.33 -24.34 -13.13
N ILE A 379 -20.71 -24.54 -11.96
CA ILE A 379 -19.50 -25.37 -11.84
C ILE A 379 -19.77 -26.84 -12.22
N ALA A 380 -21.00 -27.30 -11.95
CA ALA A 380 -21.55 -28.58 -12.40
C ALA A 380 -21.52 -28.73 -13.94
N ASP A 381 -21.93 -27.70 -14.67
CA ASP A 381 -21.88 -27.71 -16.13
C ASP A 381 -20.45 -27.63 -16.67
N PHE A 382 -19.65 -26.75 -16.10
CA PHE A 382 -18.28 -26.52 -16.49
C PHE A 382 -17.42 -27.79 -16.33
N LEU A 383 -17.61 -28.53 -15.25
CA LEU A 383 -16.89 -29.78 -14.96
C LEU A 383 -17.61 -31.02 -15.49
N GLY A 384 -18.87 -30.87 -15.90
CA GLY A 384 -19.68 -31.94 -16.48
C GLY A 384 -20.28 -32.92 -15.45
N TYR A 385 -20.35 -32.57 -14.17
CA TYR A 385 -21.02 -33.38 -13.13
C TYR A 385 -22.33 -32.71 -12.64
N GLY A 386 -23.34 -33.47 -12.23
CA GLY A 386 -24.59 -32.94 -11.66
C GLY A 386 -25.65 -32.49 -12.68
N ASN A 387 -26.79 -31.96 -12.19
CA ASN A 387 -27.90 -31.48 -13.03
C ASN A 387 -27.75 -29.98 -13.32
N ALA A 388 -28.13 -29.54 -14.51
CA ALA A 388 -28.22 -28.12 -14.85
C ALA A 388 -29.28 -27.39 -14.01
N LYS A 389 -29.18 -26.05 -13.89
CA LYS A 389 -30.15 -25.23 -13.17
C LYS A 389 -31.55 -25.31 -13.81
N PRO A 390 -32.65 -25.08 -13.06
CA PRO A 390 -34.01 -25.27 -13.54
C PRO A 390 -34.37 -24.52 -14.83
N ASP A 391 -33.79 -23.33 -15.04
CA ASP A 391 -33.95 -22.43 -16.19
C ASP A 391 -33.18 -22.90 -17.45
N GLN A 392 -32.28 -23.87 -17.29
CA GLN A 392 -31.41 -24.38 -18.35
C GLN A 392 -31.72 -25.83 -18.75
N LEU A 393 -32.70 -26.43 -18.08
CA LEU A 393 -33.19 -27.77 -18.40
C LEU A 393 -33.84 -27.78 -19.78
N LEU A 394 -33.59 -28.84 -20.55
CA LEU A 394 -34.30 -29.05 -21.81
C LEU A 394 -35.81 -29.16 -21.54
N SER A 395 -36.62 -28.63 -22.46
CA SER A 395 -38.06 -28.89 -22.43
C SER A 395 -38.34 -30.39 -22.58
N PHE A 396 -39.52 -30.83 -22.17
CA PHE A 396 -39.91 -32.24 -22.27
C PHE A 396 -39.73 -32.82 -23.68
N HIS A 397 -40.15 -32.09 -24.71
CA HIS A 397 -40.07 -32.52 -26.11
C HIS A 397 -38.63 -32.59 -26.63
N GLU A 398 -37.79 -31.61 -26.27
CA GLU A 398 -36.37 -31.60 -26.63
C GLU A 398 -35.60 -32.73 -25.95
N ALA A 399 -35.91 -33.01 -24.67
CA ALA A 399 -35.31 -34.10 -23.93
C ALA A 399 -35.67 -35.47 -24.56
N LYS A 400 -36.94 -35.70 -24.93
CA LYS A 400 -37.38 -36.91 -25.66
C LYS A 400 -36.66 -37.08 -26.99
N LYS A 401 -36.62 -36.01 -27.80
CA LYS A 401 -35.93 -36.01 -29.10
C LYS A 401 -34.44 -36.33 -28.94
N TYR A 402 -33.80 -35.75 -27.93
CA TYR A 402 -32.39 -35.98 -27.64
C TYR A 402 -32.11 -37.42 -27.17
N LEU A 403 -32.96 -38.00 -26.32
CA LEU A 403 -32.72 -39.34 -25.75
C LEU A 403 -33.00 -40.47 -26.74
N LYS A 404 -33.84 -40.24 -27.75
CA LYS A 404 -34.16 -41.23 -28.79
C LYS A 404 -32.93 -41.79 -29.51
N LYS A 405 -31.86 -40.99 -29.66
CA LYS A 405 -30.62 -41.42 -30.34
C LYS A 405 -29.76 -42.41 -29.53
N TYR A 406 -30.02 -42.56 -28.22
CA TYR A 406 -29.24 -43.44 -27.35
C TYR A 406 -29.91 -44.80 -27.09
N GLY A 407 -31.20 -44.95 -27.42
CA GLY A 407 -31.89 -46.24 -27.35
C GLY A 407 -31.99 -46.88 -25.96
N PHE A 408 -32.00 -46.08 -24.89
CA PHE A 408 -32.10 -46.60 -23.51
C PHE A 408 -33.40 -47.37 -23.30
N LYS A 409 -33.33 -48.57 -22.72
CA LYS A 409 -34.49 -49.45 -22.57
C LYS A 409 -35.32 -49.14 -21.32
N ASN A 410 -34.70 -48.60 -20.27
CA ASN A 410 -35.29 -48.44 -18.95
C ASN A 410 -34.61 -47.30 -18.15
N GLN A 411 -35.20 -46.95 -17.00
CA GLN A 411 -34.69 -45.93 -16.09
C GLN A 411 -33.26 -46.21 -15.60
N LYS A 412 -32.89 -47.49 -15.37
CA LYS A 412 -31.57 -47.86 -14.85
C LYS A 412 -30.46 -47.48 -15.84
N GLU A 413 -30.64 -47.81 -17.12
CA GLU A 413 -29.69 -47.44 -18.18
C GLU A 413 -29.55 -45.92 -18.33
N PHE A 414 -30.66 -45.18 -18.24
CA PHE A 414 -30.63 -43.71 -18.23
C PHE A 414 -29.85 -43.16 -17.04
N ILE A 415 -30.07 -43.68 -15.82
CA ILE A 415 -29.38 -43.24 -14.60
C ILE A 415 -27.88 -43.59 -14.67
N GLU A 416 -27.50 -44.76 -15.18
CA GLU A 416 -26.10 -45.15 -15.36
C GLU A 416 -25.41 -44.26 -16.40
N ALA A 417 -26.08 -43.95 -17.52
CA ALA A 417 -25.59 -43.00 -18.51
C ALA A 417 -25.43 -41.59 -17.92
N LYS A 418 -26.32 -41.18 -17.02
CA LYS A 418 -26.22 -39.94 -16.25
C LYS A 418 -25.04 -39.93 -15.29
N LYS A 419 -24.88 -40.97 -14.48
CA LYS A 419 -23.77 -41.10 -13.52
C LYS A 419 -22.41 -41.15 -14.22
N GLY A 420 -22.35 -41.73 -15.41
CA GLY A 420 -21.15 -41.80 -16.24
C GLY A 420 -20.92 -40.60 -17.16
N ASN A 421 -21.70 -39.52 -17.03
CA ASN A 421 -21.63 -38.31 -17.87
C ASN A 421 -21.72 -38.59 -19.39
N LYS A 422 -22.40 -39.68 -19.79
CA LYS A 422 -22.56 -40.07 -21.21
C LYS A 422 -23.64 -39.27 -21.94
N ILE A 423 -24.48 -38.55 -21.20
CA ILE A 423 -25.57 -37.72 -21.74
C ILE A 423 -25.61 -36.35 -21.05
N THR A 424 -26.16 -35.35 -21.73
CA THR A 424 -26.20 -33.96 -21.24
C THR A 424 -26.76 -33.83 -19.81
N ASN A 425 -26.14 -32.98 -19.00
CA ASN A 425 -26.59 -32.54 -17.67
C ASN A 425 -27.89 -31.70 -17.70
N ARG A 426 -28.32 -31.23 -18.87
CA ARG A 426 -29.54 -30.43 -19.08
C ARG A 426 -30.84 -31.24 -19.01
N ILE A 427 -30.76 -32.56 -18.91
CA ILE A 427 -31.91 -33.41 -18.58
C ILE A 427 -31.80 -33.75 -17.09
N PRO A 428 -32.80 -33.54 -16.24
CA PRO A 428 -32.68 -33.85 -14.82
C PRO A 428 -32.58 -35.37 -14.59
N VAL A 429 -31.83 -35.80 -13.57
CA VAL A 429 -31.79 -37.22 -13.13
C VAL A 429 -33.19 -37.73 -12.73
N LEU A 430 -34.01 -36.87 -12.09
CA LEU A 430 -35.41 -37.14 -11.74
C LEU A 430 -36.35 -36.59 -12.82
N ALA A 431 -36.18 -37.06 -14.05
CA ALA A 431 -36.98 -36.63 -15.21
C ALA A 431 -38.47 -36.91 -15.04
N ASP A 432 -38.81 -38.03 -14.41
CA ASP A 432 -40.16 -38.43 -14.05
C ASP A 432 -40.89 -37.39 -13.19
N ARG A 433 -40.17 -36.76 -12.25
CA ARG A 433 -40.75 -35.72 -11.41
C ARG A 433 -40.78 -34.37 -12.09
N LYS A 434 -39.73 -34.00 -12.81
CA LYS A 434 -39.62 -32.67 -13.44
C LYS A 434 -40.63 -32.48 -14.57
N TYR A 435 -40.84 -33.52 -15.37
CA TYR A 435 -41.71 -33.45 -16.54
C TYR A 435 -43.11 -34.00 -16.29
N LYS A 436 -43.44 -34.32 -15.03
CA LYS A 436 -44.72 -34.91 -14.62
C LYS A 436 -45.93 -34.20 -15.26
N ASP A 437 -45.95 -32.88 -15.17
CA ASP A 437 -47.07 -32.05 -15.67
C ASP A 437 -46.86 -31.56 -17.12
N GLN A 438 -45.81 -32.05 -17.80
CA GLN A 438 -45.45 -31.67 -19.18
C GLN A 438 -45.78 -32.76 -20.20
N GLY A 439 -46.66 -33.72 -19.85
CA GLY A 439 -47.04 -34.85 -20.72
C GLY A 439 -46.24 -36.13 -20.47
N TRP A 440 -45.68 -36.31 -19.26
CA TRP A 440 -44.96 -37.53 -18.90
C TRP A 440 -45.88 -38.75 -18.84
N ALA A 441 -45.72 -39.67 -19.79
CA ALA A 441 -46.48 -40.93 -19.87
C ALA A 441 -45.73 -42.16 -19.32
N GLY A 442 -44.56 -41.96 -18.71
CA GLY A 442 -43.70 -43.02 -18.17
C GLY A 442 -42.33 -43.11 -18.86
N TRP A 443 -41.41 -43.87 -18.24
CA TRP A 443 -40.04 -44.01 -18.76
C TRP A 443 -39.97 -44.63 -20.15
N GLY A 444 -40.89 -45.54 -20.50
CA GLY A 444 -40.95 -46.15 -21.82
C GLY A 444 -41.27 -45.17 -22.95
N ASP A 445 -42.13 -44.19 -22.69
CA ASP A 445 -42.46 -43.10 -23.61
C ASP A 445 -41.34 -42.06 -23.67
N PHE A 446 -40.82 -41.65 -22.50
CA PHE A 446 -39.78 -40.63 -22.41
C PHE A 446 -38.46 -41.05 -23.10
N LEU A 447 -38.08 -42.33 -22.97
CA LEU A 447 -36.88 -42.88 -23.59
C LEU A 447 -37.11 -43.39 -25.02
N GLY A 448 -38.37 -43.49 -25.47
CA GLY A 448 -38.73 -44.04 -26.76
C GLY A 448 -38.53 -45.56 -26.88
N SER A 449 -38.46 -46.28 -25.75
CA SER A 449 -38.21 -47.73 -25.70
C SER A 449 -39.47 -48.58 -25.80
N GLY A 450 -40.65 -48.00 -25.53
CA GLY A 450 -41.93 -48.71 -25.55
C GLY A 450 -42.13 -49.71 -24.39
N ASN A 451 -41.19 -49.82 -23.45
CA ASN A 451 -41.29 -50.70 -22.28
C ASN A 451 -41.87 -49.95 -21.07
N VAL A 452 -43.00 -50.40 -20.53
CA VAL A 452 -43.59 -49.88 -19.27
C VAL A 452 -43.35 -50.84 -18.10
N GLY A 453 -42.97 -50.27 -16.95
CA GLY A 453 -42.86 -50.96 -15.67
C GLY A 453 -44.22 -51.24 -15.02
N LYS A 454 -44.23 -51.92 -13.87
CA LYS A 454 -45.46 -52.33 -13.15
C LYS A 454 -46.30 -51.12 -12.71
N TYR A 455 -47.58 -51.16 -13.10
CA TYR A 455 -48.80 -50.43 -12.67
C TYR A 455 -48.78 -48.91 -12.46
N ASN A 456 -47.68 -48.26 -12.07
CA ASN A 456 -47.61 -46.80 -11.84
C ASN A 456 -47.35 -45.97 -13.12
N ASP A 457 -46.98 -46.61 -14.23
CA ASP A 457 -46.72 -45.99 -15.53
C ASP A 457 -47.88 -46.20 -16.54
N LEU A 458 -49.08 -46.53 -16.06
CA LEU A 458 -50.25 -46.79 -16.91
C LEU A 458 -51.05 -45.53 -17.18
N MET A 459 -51.63 -45.45 -18.38
CA MET A 459 -52.56 -44.40 -18.79
C MET A 459 -53.64 -44.18 -17.73
N PRO A 460 -54.03 -42.95 -17.36
CA PRO A 460 -55.13 -42.73 -16.43
C PRO A 460 -56.43 -43.39 -16.91
N PHE A 461 -57.28 -43.82 -15.97
CA PHE A 461 -58.50 -44.58 -16.29
C PHE A 461 -59.41 -43.87 -17.31
N GLU A 462 -59.64 -42.57 -17.14
CA GLU A 462 -60.53 -41.80 -18.04
C GLU A 462 -59.99 -41.77 -19.47
N GLU A 463 -58.68 -41.51 -19.64
CA GLU A 463 -58.02 -41.51 -20.94
C GLU A 463 -58.00 -42.90 -21.58
N ALA A 464 -57.73 -43.95 -20.77
CA ALA A 464 -57.76 -45.32 -21.24
C ALA A 464 -59.17 -45.75 -21.68
N ARG A 465 -60.21 -45.28 -20.97
CA ARG A 465 -61.62 -45.51 -21.32
C ARG A 465 -61.98 -44.80 -22.61
N GLU A 466 -61.67 -43.51 -22.75
CA GLU A 466 -61.95 -42.76 -23.98
C GLU A 466 -61.25 -43.38 -25.19
N TYR A 467 -59.99 -43.77 -25.03
CA TYR A 467 -59.23 -44.46 -26.08
C TYR A 467 -59.88 -45.78 -26.49
N ALA A 468 -60.29 -46.60 -25.51
CA ALA A 468 -60.99 -47.86 -25.76
C ALA A 468 -62.32 -47.66 -26.48
N GLN A 469 -63.09 -46.64 -26.09
CA GLN A 469 -64.36 -46.29 -26.72
C GLN A 469 -64.17 -45.81 -28.16
N LYS A 470 -63.12 -45.03 -28.44
CA LYS A 470 -62.77 -44.57 -29.79
C LYS A 470 -62.45 -45.72 -30.76
N LEU A 471 -61.86 -46.80 -30.25
CA LEU A 471 -61.55 -47.99 -31.06
C LEU A 471 -62.79 -48.83 -31.40
N GLY A 472 -63.90 -48.62 -30.69
CA GLY A 472 -65.21 -49.17 -31.05
C GLY A 472 -65.42 -50.66 -30.73
N PHE A 473 -64.50 -51.30 -29.99
CA PHE A 473 -64.60 -52.71 -29.60
C PHE A 473 -65.86 -53.02 -28.81
N LYS A 474 -66.48 -54.18 -29.05
CA LYS A 474 -67.75 -54.58 -28.43
C LYS A 474 -67.61 -55.65 -27.36
N THR A 475 -66.45 -56.30 -27.29
CA THR A 475 -66.20 -57.42 -26.37
C THR A 475 -64.83 -57.31 -25.70
N ALA A 476 -64.71 -57.95 -24.53
CA ALA A 476 -63.44 -58.06 -23.81
C ALA A 476 -62.38 -58.84 -24.62
N ASP A 477 -62.80 -59.74 -25.51
CA ASP A 477 -61.89 -60.56 -26.30
C ASP A 477 -61.29 -59.76 -27.46
N GLU A 478 -62.09 -58.93 -28.14
CA GLU A 478 -61.57 -57.95 -29.12
C GLU A 478 -60.51 -57.03 -28.51
N TRP A 479 -60.73 -56.57 -27.27
CA TRP A 479 -59.74 -55.80 -26.53
C TRP A 479 -58.45 -56.60 -26.30
N LYS A 480 -58.56 -57.85 -25.81
CA LYS A 480 -57.38 -58.69 -25.57
C LYS A 480 -56.60 -58.97 -26.86
N ASP A 481 -57.28 -59.17 -27.98
CA ASP A 481 -56.64 -59.43 -29.27
C ASP A 481 -55.92 -58.19 -29.79
N PHE A 482 -56.52 -57.00 -29.66
CA PHE A 482 -55.83 -55.74 -29.92
C PHE A 482 -54.58 -55.59 -29.05
N MET A 483 -54.67 -55.97 -27.78
CA MET A 483 -53.55 -55.90 -26.83
C MET A 483 -52.41 -56.90 -27.13
N ARG A 484 -52.68 -57.96 -27.92
CA ARG A 484 -51.64 -58.86 -28.45
C ARG A 484 -50.98 -58.33 -29.73
N SER A 485 -51.56 -57.31 -30.36
CA SER A 485 -51.01 -56.71 -31.58
C SER A 485 -49.86 -55.73 -31.30
N LYS A 486 -49.03 -55.44 -32.32
CA LYS A 486 -47.97 -54.41 -32.26
C LYS A 486 -48.51 -52.96 -32.40
N LYS A 487 -49.83 -52.76 -32.53
CA LYS A 487 -50.44 -51.46 -32.86
C LYS A 487 -50.95 -50.68 -31.63
N LYS A 488 -50.51 -51.04 -30.42
CA LYS A 488 -51.01 -50.48 -29.16
C LYS A 488 -50.04 -49.47 -28.53
N PRO A 489 -50.55 -48.44 -27.81
CA PRO A 489 -49.73 -47.60 -26.94
C PRO A 489 -48.98 -48.43 -25.90
N ALA A 490 -47.76 -48.00 -25.54
CA ALA A 490 -46.95 -48.70 -24.54
C ALA A 490 -47.62 -48.72 -23.17
N ASN A 491 -48.26 -47.62 -22.77
CA ASN A 491 -48.81 -47.37 -21.44
C ASN A 491 -50.27 -47.81 -21.23
N ILE A 492 -50.88 -48.52 -22.18
CA ILE A 492 -52.27 -48.99 -22.03
C ILE A 492 -52.33 -50.39 -21.42
N PRO A 493 -53.13 -50.62 -20.37
CA PRO A 493 -53.12 -51.91 -19.67
C PRO A 493 -53.81 -53.01 -20.48
N VAL A 494 -53.16 -54.18 -20.49
CA VAL A 494 -53.72 -55.39 -21.12
C VAL A 494 -55.02 -55.80 -20.41
N SER A 495 -54.99 -55.76 -19.07
CA SER A 495 -56.12 -56.10 -18.21
C SER A 495 -56.52 -54.87 -17.39
N PRO A 496 -57.37 -53.98 -17.93
CA PRO A 496 -57.73 -52.70 -17.29
C PRO A 496 -58.42 -52.87 -15.93
N MET A 497 -59.09 -53.99 -15.69
CA MET A 497 -59.72 -54.30 -14.39
C MET A 497 -58.75 -54.41 -13.20
N VAL A 498 -57.46 -54.65 -13.46
CA VAL A 498 -56.45 -54.83 -12.40
C VAL A 498 -55.93 -53.46 -11.89
N PRO A 499 -55.36 -52.58 -12.73
CA PRO A 499 -54.88 -51.27 -12.28
C PRO A 499 -56.01 -50.31 -11.91
N TYR A 500 -57.18 -50.45 -12.52
CA TYR A 500 -58.30 -49.51 -12.32
C TYR A 500 -59.36 -50.06 -11.38
N LYS A 501 -59.01 -51.00 -10.49
CA LYS A 501 -59.95 -51.72 -9.63
C LYS A 501 -60.99 -50.81 -8.97
N ASP A 502 -60.58 -49.65 -8.47
CA ASP A 502 -61.45 -48.72 -7.74
C ASP A 502 -62.42 -47.93 -8.65
N LYS A 503 -62.10 -47.81 -9.95
CA LYS A 503 -62.91 -47.09 -10.94
C LYS A 503 -63.61 -48.02 -11.93
N TRP A 504 -63.27 -49.30 -11.91
CA TRP A 504 -63.72 -50.29 -12.88
C TRP A 504 -65.17 -50.69 -12.64
N LYS A 505 -66.07 -50.25 -13.51
CA LYS A 505 -67.50 -50.61 -13.47
C LYS A 505 -67.85 -51.82 -14.33
N GLY A 506 -66.87 -52.38 -15.04
CA GLY A 506 -67.02 -53.50 -15.95
C GLY A 506 -66.74 -53.16 -17.41
N TRP A 507 -66.65 -54.18 -18.25
CA TRP A 507 -66.36 -54.04 -19.67
C TRP A 507 -67.37 -53.17 -20.43
N GLY A 508 -68.63 -53.14 -19.98
CA GLY A 508 -69.66 -52.32 -20.59
C GLY A 508 -69.39 -50.82 -20.51
N ASP A 509 -68.89 -50.37 -19.36
CA ASP A 509 -68.48 -48.99 -19.12
C ASP A 509 -67.17 -48.68 -19.87
N PHE A 510 -66.17 -49.54 -19.72
CA PHE A 510 -64.86 -49.31 -20.29
C PHE A 510 -64.85 -49.27 -21.83
N LEU A 511 -65.61 -50.15 -22.49
CA LEU A 511 -65.72 -50.19 -23.95
C LEU A 511 -66.86 -49.32 -24.50
N GLY A 512 -67.66 -48.68 -23.64
CA GLY A 512 -68.80 -47.85 -24.06
C GLY A 512 -69.94 -48.64 -24.69
N THR A 513 -70.10 -49.92 -24.34
CA THR A 513 -71.20 -50.76 -24.86
C THR A 513 -72.45 -50.74 -23.98
N GLY A 514 -72.35 -50.24 -22.75
CA GLY A 514 -73.45 -50.21 -21.78
C GLY A 514 -73.90 -51.58 -21.26
N LYS A 515 -73.22 -52.68 -21.65
CA LYS A 515 -73.55 -54.03 -21.20
C LYS A 515 -73.15 -54.26 -19.74
N ILE A 516 -74.12 -54.49 -18.86
CA ILE A 516 -73.88 -54.81 -17.44
C ILE A 516 -73.73 -56.33 -17.29
N ALA A 517 -72.64 -56.76 -16.65
CA ALA A 517 -72.42 -58.18 -16.33
C ALA A 517 -73.53 -58.71 -15.40
N ASP A 518 -73.97 -59.96 -15.59
CA ASP A 518 -75.12 -60.52 -14.84
C ASP A 518 -74.97 -60.41 -13.32
N MET A 519 -73.76 -60.61 -12.81
CA MET A 519 -73.43 -60.49 -11.37
C MET A 519 -73.58 -59.07 -10.82
N ASN A 520 -73.54 -58.05 -11.67
CA ASN A 520 -73.60 -56.63 -11.29
C ASN A 520 -74.99 -56.01 -11.58
N LYS A 521 -75.95 -56.80 -12.07
CA LYS A 521 -77.31 -56.32 -12.30
C LYS A 521 -78.04 -56.19 -10.96
N VAL A 522 -78.39 -54.96 -10.61
CA VAL A 522 -79.26 -54.66 -9.45
C VAL A 522 -80.70 -54.80 -9.89
N TYR A 523 -81.42 -55.76 -9.31
CA TYR A 523 -82.82 -56.02 -9.60
C TYR A 523 -83.73 -55.34 -8.57
N LEU A 524 -84.91 -54.90 -8.99
CA LEU A 524 -85.91 -54.34 -8.07
C LEU A 524 -86.29 -55.37 -7.00
N PRO A 525 -86.64 -54.95 -5.77
CA PRO A 525 -87.23 -55.83 -4.77
C PRO A 525 -88.50 -56.51 -5.31
N PHE A 526 -88.80 -57.72 -4.82
CA PHE A 526 -89.93 -58.53 -5.30
C PHE A 526 -91.26 -57.75 -5.42
N LYS A 527 -91.63 -56.97 -4.40
CA LYS A 527 -92.89 -56.20 -4.39
C LYS A 527 -92.98 -55.19 -5.53
N GLU A 528 -91.91 -54.43 -5.75
CA GLU A 528 -91.84 -53.41 -6.81
C GLU A 528 -91.80 -54.06 -8.20
N ALA A 529 -91.03 -55.14 -8.37
CA ALA A 529 -91.00 -55.90 -9.62
C ALA A 529 -92.37 -56.49 -9.96
N ARG A 530 -93.12 -56.91 -8.93
CA ARG A 530 -94.49 -57.43 -9.05
C ARG A 530 -95.49 -56.35 -9.44
N GLU A 531 -95.43 -55.19 -8.80
CA GLU A 531 -96.26 -54.04 -9.16
C GLU A 531 -95.96 -53.56 -10.58
N PHE A 532 -94.69 -53.55 -10.98
CA PHE A 532 -94.28 -53.22 -12.34
C PHE A 532 -94.90 -54.18 -13.36
N ALA A 533 -94.84 -55.49 -13.12
CA ALA A 533 -95.43 -56.51 -13.99
C ALA A 533 -96.95 -56.29 -14.18
N ARG A 534 -97.65 -56.04 -13.07
CA ARG A 534 -99.10 -55.81 -13.04
C ARG A 534 -99.49 -54.49 -13.72
N LYS A 535 -98.71 -53.42 -13.51
CA LYS A 535 -98.94 -52.11 -14.13
C LYS A 535 -98.79 -52.15 -15.65
N LEU A 536 -97.88 -52.97 -16.17
CA LEU A 536 -97.75 -53.21 -17.61
C LEU A 536 -98.85 -54.12 -18.19
N GLY A 537 -99.75 -54.65 -17.34
CA GLY A 537 -100.84 -55.52 -17.77
C GLY A 537 -100.37 -56.86 -18.32
N ILE A 538 -99.18 -57.33 -17.93
CA ILE A 538 -98.61 -58.61 -18.38
C ILE A 538 -99.37 -59.74 -17.70
N LYS A 539 -100.07 -60.58 -18.48
CA LYS A 539 -100.94 -61.64 -17.97
C LYS A 539 -100.39 -63.04 -18.16
N SER A 540 -99.26 -63.21 -18.84
CA SER A 540 -98.67 -64.54 -19.04
C SER A 540 -97.15 -64.55 -18.92
N THR A 541 -96.61 -65.73 -18.59
CA THR A 541 -95.15 -65.95 -18.58
C THR A 541 -94.53 -65.78 -19.96
N THR A 542 -95.30 -66.05 -21.02
CA THR A 542 -94.92 -65.81 -22.42
C THR A 542 -94.78 -64.30 -22.70
N GLU A 543 -95.76 -63.49 -22.30
CA GLU A 543 -95.67 -62.03 -22.42
C GLU A 543 -94.51 -61.45 -21.59
N TRP A 544 -94.27 -61.97 -20.38
CA TRP A 544 -93.12 -61.58 -19.57
C TRP A 544 -91.78 -61.86 -20.26
N LYS A 545 -91.64 -63.04 -20.88
CA LYS A 545 -90.44 -63.39 -21.67
C LYS A 545 -90.32 -62.55 -22.94
N LEU A 546 -91.43 -62.20 -23.59
CA LEU A 546 -91.44 -61.33 -24.79
C LEU A 546 -91.02 -59.89 -24.46
N LEU A 547 -91.43 -59.34 -23.31
CA LEU A 547 -90.94 -58.05 -22.82
C LEU A 547 -89.40 -58.02 -22.81
N HIS A 548 -88.78 -59.10 -22.33
CA HIS A 548 -87.33 -59.24 -22.24
C HIS A 548 -86.62 -59.46 -23.59
N LYS A 549 -87.35 -59.72 -24.66
CA LYS A 549 -86.84 -59.74 -26.05
C LYS A 549 -87.03 -58.39 -26.76
N SER A 550 -87.83 -57.49 -26.22
CA SER A 550 -88.04 -56.14 -26.76
C SER A 550 -86.94 -55.17 -26.33
N LYS A 551 -86.71 -54.09 -27.10
CA LYS A 551 -85.73 -53.04 -26.76
C LYS A 551 -86.12 -52.21 -25.51
N ASN A 552 -87.36 -52.34 -25.02
CA ASN A 552 -87.92 -51.53 -23.91
C ASN A 552 -87.86 -52.24 -22.56
N LYS A 553 -86.74 -52.92 -22.26
CA LYS A 553 -86.54 -53.62 -20.99
C LYS A 553 -85.73 -52.74 -20.00
N PRO A 554 -86.24 -52.46 -18.79
CA PRO A 554 -85.41 -51.97 -17.70
C PRO A 554 -84.40 -53.05 -17.23
N ASN A 555 -83.12 -52.68 -17.10
CA ASN A 555 -82.06 -53.60 -16.64
C ASN A 555 -82.30 -54.16 -15.23
N SER A 556 -83.16 -53.49 -14.45
CA SER A 556 -83.54 -53.86 -13.08
C SER A 556 -84.65 -54.92 -12.99
N ILE A 557 -85.17 -55.41 -14.12
CA ILE A 557 -86.18 -56.48 -14.13
C ILE A 557 -85.55 -57.82 -14.58
N PRO A 558 -85.58 -58.86 -13.73
CA PRO A 558 -84.97 -60.14 -14.05
C PRO A 558 -85.81 -60.91 -15.09
N VAL A 559 -85.12 -61.54 -16.06
CA VAL A 559 -85.79 -62.39 -17.06
C VAL A 559 -86.49 -63.57 -16.39
N ASN A 560 -85.81 -64.19 -15.42
CA ASN A 560 -86.29 -65.33 -14.65
C ASN A 560 -86.66 -64.85 -13.24
N ALA A 561 -87.79 -64.14 -13.13
CA ALA A 561 -88.28 -63.57 -11.87
C ALA A 561 -88.56 -64.65 -10.82
N ASP A 562 -89.08 -65.80 -11.26
CA ASP A 562 -89.31 -67.00 -10.46
C ASP A 562 -88.05 -67.48 -9.74
N ARG A 563 -86.93 -67.53 -10.45
CA ARG A 563 -85.66 -67.94 -9.86
C ARG A 563 -85.07 -66.84 -8.98
N ARG A 564 -85.18 -65.57 -9.39
CA ARG A 564 -84.58 -64.45 -8.66
C ARG A 564 -85.25 -64.23 -7.31
N TYR A 565 -86.57 -64.29 -7.27
CA TYR A 565 -87.37 -63.95 -6.09
C TYR A 565 -87.85 -65.19 -5.32
N LYS A 566 -87.36 -66.39 -5.64
CA LYS A 566 -87.77 -67.66 -5.01
C LYS A 566 -87.85 -67.58 -3.48
N ASN A 567 -86.92 -66.86 -2.85
CA ASN A 567 -86.83 -66.70 -1.40
C ASN A 567 -87.25 -65.30 -0.90
N GLU A 568 -87.80 -64.45 -1.77
CA GLU A 568 -88.19 -63.05 -1.47
C GLU A 568 -89.72 -62.85 -1.49
N GLY A 569 -90.49 -63.91 -1.22
CA GLY A 569 -91.96 -63.87 -1.16
C GLY A 569 -92.66 -64.36 -2.43
N TRP A 570 -91.96 -65.07 -3.31
CA TRP A 570 -92.53 -65.63 -4.54
C TRP A 570 -93.50 -66.79 -4.27
N LEU A 571 -94.77 -66.62 -4.63
CA LEU A 571 -95.81 -67.65 -4.51
C LEU A 571 -96.15 -68.35 -5.84
N GLY A 572 -95.58 -67.86 -6.96
CA GLY A 572 -95.87 -68.37 -8.30
C GLY A 572 -96.18 -67.26 -9.29
N TRP A 573 -96.17 -67.59 -10.58
CA TRP A 573 -96.43 -66.62 -11.66
C TRP A 573 -97.83 -66.01 -11.62
N LYS A 574 -98.84 -66.74 -11.14
CA LYS A 574 -100.21 -66.21 -10.99
C LYS A 574 -100.25 -65.03 -10.02
N ASP A 575 -99.65 -65.20 -8.83
CA ASP A 575 -99.50 -64.09 -7.88
C ASP A 575 -98.67 -62.97 -8.49
N PHE A 576 -97.49 -63.28 -9.04
CA PHE A 576 -96.60 -62.23 -9.54
C PHE A 576 -97.24 -61.36 -10.64
N LEU A 577 -98.02 -61.96 -11.55
CA LEU A 577 -98.67 -61.24 -12.64
C LEU A 577 -100.06 -60.69 -12.29
N GLY A 578 -100.61 -61.03 -11.12
CA GLY A 578 -101.93 -60.55 -10.68
C GLY A 578 -103.10 -61.24 -11.36
N ASN A 579 -102.91 -62.47 -11.84
CA ASN A 579 -103.97 -63.30 -12.37
C ASN A 579 -104.63 -64.08 -11.22
N LYS A 580 -105.97 -64.17 -11.24
CA LYS A 580 -106.72 -65.01 -10.29
C LYS A 580 -106.50 -66.50 -10.57
#